data_AF-A0A1G0XY95-F1
#
_entry.id   AF-A0A1G0XY95-F1
#
_cell.length_a   1.000
_cell.length_b   1.000
_cell.length_c   1.000
_cell.angle_alpha   90.00
_cell.angle_beta   90.00
_cell.angle_gamma   90.00
#
_symmetry.space_group_name_H-M   'P 1'
#
loop_
_entity.id
_entity.type
_entity.pdbx_description
1 polymer ?
#
loop_
_entity_poly.entity_id
_entity_poly.type
_entity_poly.pdbx_seq_one_letter_code
_entity_poly.pdbx_strand_id
1 'polypeptide(L)'
;MSRKQKYIDVSERILSFIKKEKLKDGERLPSEKQLASGFGVNHMTVRKALEVLNKEGAISKIPSRGNFVGKSAAPLSKSRLIGVVFPEYNTFFSEILSGLESRMNIFGASPVVHFTRGSAERERRIIENLTEIGVEGLISAPSLSCAGEYRELRVPSVFFDSYIDNMDIPCVVTDDRAGAFAAVEHLILMGHKSIAYVGSRDKTSAIRKTGYLDALSRYSLKMNPAFCLEKEYSRQWGFDAAVSLVSGKEKPTAIFCANDAIAAGVIGYMTSRSLRAPDDCSVVGFGNMGFSEDIGLSTVDQPVSLIVENIWKNMVMLRNGEKVTGKTVIPTTLIVRRTSARPARK
;
A
#
# COMPACT_ATOMS: atom_id res chain seq x y z
N MET A 1 -9.75 58.69 -19.85
CA MET A 1 -10.28 57.54 -19.07
C MET A 1 -9.22 57.01 -18.11
N SER A 2 -9.56 56.89 -16.82
CA SER A 2 -8.71 56.26 -15.79
C SER A 2 -8.40 54.80 -16.11
N ARG A 3 -7.23 54.30 -15.69
CA ARG A 3 -6.83 52.88 -15.83
C ARG A 3 -7.81 51.93 -15.15
N LYS A 4 -8.56 52.41 -14.15
CA LYS A 4 -9.63 51.69 -13.44
C LYS A 4 -10.88 51.49 -14.31
N GLN A 5 -11.22 52.50 -15.10
CA GLN A 5 -12.39 52.46 -15.99
C GLN A 5 -12.20 51.46 -17.14
N LYS A 6 -10.98 51.40 -17.69
CA LYS A 6 -10.67 50.59 -18.89
C LYS A 6 -10.88 49.08 -18.74
N TYR A 7 -10.74 48.49 -17.54
CA TYR A 7 -10.98 47.05 -17.38
C TYR A 7 -12.42 46.73 -16.98
N ILE A 8 -13.14 47.66 -16.34
CA ILE A 8 -14.58 47.54 -16.08
C ILE A 8 -15.32 47.47 -17.42
N ASP A 9 -14.99 48.37 -18.34
CA ASP A 9 -15.58 48.38 -19.69
C ASP A 9 -15.25 47.08 -20.47
N VAL A 10 -14.07 46.49 -20.25
CA VAL A 10 -13.69 45.21 -20.89
C VAL A 10 -14.41 44.02 -20.23
N SER A 11 -14.64 44.04 -18.92
CA SER A 11 -15.44 43.03 -18.23
C SER A 11 -16.87 42.99 -18.77
N GLU A 12 -17.51 44.15 -18.96
CA GLU A 12 -18.85 44.24 -19.55
C GLU A 12 -18.89 43.71 -20.99
N ARG A 13 -17.85 44.01 -21.79
CA ARG A 13 -17.74 43.48 -23.16
C ARG A 13 -17.59 41.95 -23.20
N ILE A 14 -16.87 41.37 -22.25
CA ILE A 14 -16.76 39.90 -22.11
C ILE A 14 -18.13 39.30 -21.74
N LEU A 15 -18.86 39.89 -20.81
CA LEU A 15 -20.21 39.43 -20.44
C LEU A 15 -21.20 39.55 -21.60
N SER A 16 -21.12 40.64 -22.37
CA SER A 16 -21.91 40.83 -23.59
C SER A 16 -21.58 39.78 -24.65
N PHE A 17 -20.30 39.46 -24.84
CA PHE A 17 -19.85 38.40 -25.74
C PHE A 17 -20.43 37.03 -25.35
N ILE A 18 -20.36 36.66 -24.06
CA ILE A 18 -20.94 35.40 -23.54
C ILE A 18 -22.43 35.31 -23.90
N LYS A 19 -23.19 36.38 -23.68
CA LYS A 19 -24.63 36.44 -24.00
C LYS A 19 -24.89 36.36 -25.50
N LYS A 20 -24.12 37.08 -26.32
CA LYS A 20 -24.28 37.14 -27.77
C LYS A 20 -24.00 35.79 -28.43
N GLU A 21 -22.92 35.13 -28.02
CA GLU A 21 -22.51 33.81 -28.51
C GLU A 21 -23.32 32.67 -27.86
N LYS A 22 -24.25 32.99 -26.96
CA LYS A 22 -25.09 32.03 -26.22
C LYS A 22 -24.26 30.94 -25.52
N LEU A 23 -23.07 31.31 -25.01
CA LEU A 23 -22.21 30.36 -24.32
C LEU A 23 -22.88 29.90 -23.02
N LYS A 24 -22.87 28.59 -22.80
CA LYS A 24 -23.45 27.95 -21.61
C LYS A 24 -22.44 27.85 -20.47
N ASP A 25 -22.95 27.67 -19.24
CA ASP A 25 -22.09 27.38 -18.08
C ASP A 25 -21.17 26.19 -18.35
N GLY A 26 -19.88 26.36 -18.05
CA GLY A 26 -18.85 25.36 -18.31
C GLY A 26 -18.22 25.42 -19.70
N GLU A 27 -18.74 26.24 -20.63
CA GLU A 27 -18.11 26.40 -21.95
C GLU A 27 -16.87 27.28 -21.88
N ARG A 28 -15.87 26.93 -22.70
CA ARG A 28 -14.56 27.57 -22.69
C ARG A 28 -14.62 28.92 -23.38
N LEU A 29 -14.10 29.95 -22.72
CA LEU A 29 -13.87 31.26 -23.32
C LEU A 29 -12.65 31.21 -24.26
N PRO A 30 -12.64 32.04 -25.32
CA PRO A 30 -11.45 32.26 -26.12
C PRO A 30 -10.24 32.65 -25.24
N SER A 31 -9.04 32.36 -25.72
CA SER A 31 -7.81 32.67 -24.97
C SER A 31 -7.66 34.18 -24.71
N GLU A 32 -6.90 34.54 -23.68
CA GLU A 32 -6.60 35.94 -23.34
C GLU A 32 -6.09 36.74 -24.56
N LYS A 33 -5.28 36.09 -25.42
CA LYS A 33 -4.80 36.67 -26.70
C LYS A 33 -5.91 36.88 -27.72
N GLN A 34 -6.78 35.89 -27.91
CA GLN A 34 -7.90 36.01 -28.86
C GLN A 34 -8.90 37.08 -28.43
N LEU A 35 -9.21 37.16 -27.13
CA LEU A 35 -10.06 38.22 -26.58
C LEU A 35 -9.40 39.60 -26.72
N ALA A 36 -8.09 39.71 -26.49
CA ALA A 36 -7.35 40.97 -26.66
C ALA A 36 -7.41 41.47 -28.11
N SER A 37 -7.16 40.59 -29.08
CA SER A 37 -7.27 40.89 -30.50
C SER A 37 -8.71 41.22 -30.91
N GLY A 38 -9.69 40.43 -30.48
CA GLY A 38 -11.10 40.63 -30.83
C GLY A 38 -11.70 41.91 -30.25
N PHE A 39 -11.23 42.35 -29.07
CA PHE A 39 -11.70 43.58 -28.45
C PHE A 39 -10.84 44.81 -28.76
N GLY A 40 -9.70 44.65 -29.44
CA GLY A 40 -8.78 45.73 -29.78
C GLY A 40 -8.11 46.37 -28.55
N VAL A 41 -7.79 45.57 -27.53
CA VAL A 41 -7.21 46.06 -26.26
C VAL A 41 -5.91 45.33 -25.90
N ASN A 42 -5.14 45.93 -25.00
CA ASN A 42 -3.92 45.29 -24.48
C ASN A 42 -4.27 44.00 -23.71
N HIS A 43 -3.50 42.94 -23.93
CA HIS A 43 -3.64 41.65 -23.27
C HIS A 43 -3.68 41.75 -21.73
N MET A 44 -2.90 42.64 -21.13
CA MET A 44 -2.90 42.87 -19.68
C MET A 44 -4.21 43.46 -19.16
N THR A 45 -4.96 44.18 -20.01
CA THR A 45 -6.28 44.71 -19.67
C THR A 45 -7.33 43.60 -19.67
N VAL A 46 -7.27 42.68 -20.65
CA VAL A 46 -8.14 41.49 -20.68
C VAL A 46 -7.87 40.59 -19.48
N ARG A 47 -6.61 40.34 -19.16
CA ARG A 47 -6.23 39.53 -18.00
C ARG A 47 -6.82 40.08 -16.70
N LYS A 48 -6.70 41.40 -16.48
CA LYS A 48 -7.30 42.06 -15.31
C LYS A 48 -8.82 41.99 -15.30
N ALA A 49 -9.47 42.16 -16.46
CA ALA A 49 -10.93 42.03 -16.57
C ALA A 49 -11.40 40.60 -16.23
N LEU A 50 -10.69 39.57 -16.73
CA LEU A 50 -10.97 38.17 -16.40
C LEU A 50 -10.73 37.86 -14.91
N GLU A 51 -9.70 38.45 -14.29
CA GLU A 51 -9.48 38.33 -12.83
C GLU A 51 -10.65 38.90 -12.02
N VAL A 52 -11.21 40.04 -12.44
CA VAL A 52 -12.40 40.65 -11.83
C VAL A 52 -13.63 39.76 -12.02
N LEU A 53 -13.91 39.32 -13.25
CA LEU A 53 -15.06 38.45 -13.54
C LEU A 53 -14.97 37.10 -12.82
N ASN A 54 -13.76 36.56 -12.64
CA ASN A 54 -13.52 35.35 -11.88
C ASN A 54 -13.79 35.58 -10.38
N LYS A 55 -13.42 36.75 -9.83
CA LYS A 55 -13.72 37.12 -8.45
C LYS A 55 -15.22 37.33 -8.23
N GLU A 56 -15.93 37.84 -9.23
CA GLU A 56 -17.39 38.05 -9.22
C GLU A 56 -18.19 36.76 -9.50
N GLY A 57 -17.50 35.67 -9.87
CA GLY A 57 -18.11 34.37 -10.12
C GLY A 57 -18.86 34.26 -11.45
N ALA A 58 -18.69 35.22 -12.35
CA ALA A 58 -19.26 35.18 -13.70
C ALA A 58 -18.50 34.22 -14.63
N ILE A 59 -17.23 33.95 -14.31
CA ILE A 59 -16.37 32.98 -15.00
C ILE A 59 -15.52 32.21 -13.98
N SER A 60 -14.84 31.16 -14.45
CA SER A 60 -13.86 30.41 -13.65
C SER A 60 -12.57 30.17 -14.41
N LYS A 61 -11.44 30.24 -13.70
CA LYS A 61 -10.10 29.99 -14.26
C LYS A 61 -9.55 28.63 -13.83
N ILE A 62 -9.22 27.78 -14.80
CA ILE A 62 -8.55 26.50 -14.57
C ILE A 62 -7.09 26.63 -15.05
N PRO A 63 -6.08 26.43 -14.18
CA PRO A 63 -4.67 26.43 -14.57
C PRO A 63 -4.44 25.50 -15.76
N SER A 64 -3.65 25.93 -16.76
CA SER A 64 -3.36 25.22 -18.02
C SER A 64 -4.54 24.96 -18.98
N ARG A 65 -5.80 25.08 -18.55
CA ARG A 65 -6.99 24.86 -19.39
C ARG A 65 -7.71 26.14 -19.84
N GLY A 66 -7.54 27.26 -19.14
CA GLY A 66 -8.08 28.57 -19.55
C GLY A 66 -9.25 29.05 -18.70
N ASN A 67 -10.10 29.92 -19.27
CA ASN A 67 -11.26 30.52 -18.58
C ASN A 67 -12.56 29.92 -19.13
N PHE A 68 -13.56 29.74 -18.28
CA PHE A 68 -14.85 29.10 -18.59
C PHE A 68 -16.01 29.93 -18.07
N VAL A 69 -17.17 29.88 -18.73
CA VAL A 69 -18.38 30.63 -18.36
C VAL A 69 -18.99 30.07 -17.07
N GLY A 70 -19.43 30.96 -16.18
CA GLY A 70 -20.05 30.61 -14.91
C GLY A 70 -19.06 30.22 -13.80
N LYS A 71 -19.61 29.97 -12.60
CA LYS A 71 -18.85 29.32 -11.52
C LYS A 71 -18.57 27.90 -11.98
N SER A 72 -17.29 27.58 -12.19
CA SER A 72 -16.75 26.27 -12.58
C SER A 72 -17.81 25.16 -12.61
N ALA A 73 -18.32 24.84 -13.81
CA ALA A 73 -19.24 23.72 -14.03
C ALA A 73 -18.52 22.35 -14.02
N ALA A 74 -17.38 22.29 -13.35
CA ALA A 74 -17.05 21.15 -12.53
C ALA A 74 -16.79 21.73 -11.15
N PRO A 75 -17.43 21.25 -10.07
CA PRO A 75 -16.70 21.20 -8.83
C PRO A 75 -15.30 20.66 -9.22
N LEU A 76 -14.22 21.22 -8.68
CA LEU A 76 -13.19 20.29 -8.21
C LEU A 76 -14.03 19.29 -7.43
N SER A 77 -14.33 18.11 -8.00
CA SER A 77 -15.05 17.08 -7.25
C SER A 77 -14.28 17.06 -5.95
N LYS A 78 -14.93 17.31 -4.80
CA LYS A 78 -14.27 17.16 -3.50
C LYS A 78 -13.35 15.97 -3.67
N SER A 79 -12.03 16.20 -3.63
CA SER A 79 -11.09 15.13 -3.98
C SER A 79 -11.53 13.94 -3.15
N ARG A 80 -11.92 12.83 -3.80
CA ARG A 80 -12.50 11.71 -3.07
C ARG A 80 -11.33 11.02 -2.39
N LEU A 81 -11.07 11.42 -1.15
CA LEU A 81 -9.91 10.94 -0.41
C LEU A 81 -10.22 9.56 0.14
N ILE A 82 -9.32 8.61 -0.08
CA ILE A 82 -9.37 7.29 0.55
C ILE A 82 -8.13 7.16 1.44
N GLY A 83 -8.33 6.94 2.73
CA GLY A 83 -7.24 6.68 3.65
C GLY A 83 -6.60 5.33 3.33
N VAL A 84 -5.27 5.28 3.25
CA VAL A 84 -4.52 4.03 3.08
C VAL A 84 -3.47 3.95 4.18
N VAL A 85 -3.60 2.97 5.07
CA VAL A 85 -2.78 2.84 6.28
C VAL A 85 -1.95 1.56 6.21
N PHE A 86 -0.64 1.72 6.20
CA PHE A 86 0.34 0.63 6.16
C PHE A 86 1.11 0.52 7.48
N PRO A 87 1.57 -0.67 7.89
CA PRO A 87 2.40 -0.80 9.08
C PRO A 87 3.80 -0.23 8.87
N GLU A 88 4.33 -0.29 7.65
CA GLU A 88 5.69 0.11 7.30
C GLU A 88 5.81 0.42 5.81
N TYR A 89 6.96 0.94 5.40
CA TYR A 89 7.29 1.12 3.99
C TYR A 89 8.22 -0.02 3.53
N ASN A 90 7.75 -0.84 2.60
CA ASN A 90 8.54 -1.86 1.91
C ASN A 90 7.98 -2.10 0.50
N THR A 91 8.66 -2.92 -0.31
CA THR A 91 8.28 -3.16 -1.70
C THR A 91 6.86 -3.72 -1.83
N PHE A 92 6.48 -4.68 -0.98
CA PHE A 92 5.15 -5.28 -0.97
C PHE A 92 4.03 -4.23 -0.79
N PHE A 93 4.15 -3.35 0.22
CA PHE A 93 3.16 -2.29 0.43
C PHE A 93 3.20 -1.21 -0.65
N SER A 94 4.37 -0.94 -1.24
CA SER A 94 4.49 0.03 -2.34
C SER A 94 3.81 -0.45 -3.63
N GLU A 95 3.87 -1.75 -3.94
CA GLU A 95 3.17 -2.34 -5.08
C GLU A 95 1.65 -2.36 -4.86
N ILE A 96 1.21 -2.67 -3.63
CA ILE A 96 -0.21 -2.54 -3.24
C ILE A 96 -0.68 -1.10 -3.43
N LEU A 97 0.09 -0.12 -2.93
CA LEU A 97 -0.24 1.30 -3.10
C LEU A 97 -0.32 1.69 -4.57
N SER A 98 0.65 1.29 -5.40
CA SER A 98 0.64 1.58 -6.84
C SER A 98 -0.59 0.98 -7.54
N GLY A 99 -0.92 -0.27 -7.22
CA GLY A 99 -2.10 -0.94 -7.77
C GLY A 99 -3.41 -0.31 -7.30
N LEU A 100 -3.47 0.17 -6.05
CA LEU A 100 -4.63 0.87 -5.50
C LEU A 100 -4.78 2.25 -6.13
N GLU A 101 -3.69 3.02 -6.22
CA GLU A 101 -3.66 4.37 -6.79
C GLU A 101 -4.14 4.36 -8.26
N SER A 102 -3.68 3.39 -9.05
CA SER A 102 -4.16 3.18 -10.42
C SER A 102 -5.68 2.96 -10.49
N ARG A 103 -6.24 2.19 -9.57
CA ARG A 103 -7.68 1.93 -9.49
C ARG A 103 -8.46 3.14 -8.97
N MET A 104 -7.95 3.83 -7.95
CA MET A 104 -8.56 5.04 -7.39
C MET A 104 -8.65 6.18 -8.41
N ASN A 105 -7.60 6.38 -9.20
CA ASN A 105 -7.53 7.40 -10.23
C ASN A 105 -8.64 7.26 -11.28
N ILE A 106 -9.02 6.03 -11.66
CA ILE A 106 -10.12 5.76 -12.60
C ILE A 106 -11.46 6.31 -12.06
N PHE A 107 -11.65 6.34 -10.74
CA PHE A 107 -12.88 6.79 -10.08
C PHE A 107 -12.82 8.23 -9.54
N GLY A 108 -11.77 8.99 -9.90
CA GLY A 108 -11.55 10.34 -9.42
C GLY A 108 -11.28 10.41 -7.91
N ALA A 109 -10.74 9.34 -7.33
CA ALA A 109 -10.31 9.27 -5.94
C ALA A 109 -8.79 9.37 -5.82
N SER A 110 -8.31 9.81 -4.66
CA SER A 110 -6.88 9.92 -4.38
C SER A 110 -6.54 9.33 -3.00
N PRO A 111 -5.40 8.63 -2.87
CA PRO A 111 -5.01 8.06 -1.58
C PRO A 111 -4.45 9.13 -0.63
N VAL A 112 -4.78 9.00 0.66
CA VAL A 112 -4.09 9.67 1.77
C VAL A 112 -3.31 8.61 2.53
N VAL A 113 -2.00 8.57 2.33
CA VAL A 113 -1.16 7.45 2.78
C VAL A 113 -0.53 7.75 4.13
N HIS A 114 -0.66 6.81 5.07
CA HIS A 114 -0.02 6.87 6.37
C HIS A 114 0.70 5.56 6.71
N PHE A 115 1.75 5.69 7.53
CA PHE A 115 2.52 4.56 8.03
C PHE A 115 2.48 4.53 9.56
N THR A 116 2.02 3.43 10.16
CA THR A 116 1.93 3.28 11.62
C THR A 116 3.28 3.02 12.27
N ARG A 117 4.25 2.49 11.50
CA ARG A 117 5.57 2.03 11.97
C ARG A 117 5.46 1.06 13.15
N GLY A 118 4.44 0.20 13.13
CA GLY A 118 4.14 -0.75 14.20
C GLY A 118 3.68 -0.12 15.52
N SER A 119 3.40 1.19 15.55
CA SER A 119 2.95 1.89 16.76
C SER A 119 1.44 2.03 16.78
N ALA A 120 0.79 1.33 17.72
CA ALA A 120 -0.65 1.45 17.94
C ALA A 120 -1.06 2.90 18.27
N GLU A 121 -0.29 3.60 19.10
CA GLU A 121 -0.54 5.01 19.42
C GLU A 121 -0.52 5.90 18.19
N ARG A 122 0.42 5.66 17.27
CA ARG A 122 0.46 6.38 16.00
C ARG A 122 -0.74 6.04 15.12
N GLU A 123 -1.13 4.77 15.08
CA GLU A 123 -2.27 4.30 14.31
C GLU A 123 -3.58 4.93 14.77
N ARG A 124 -3.82 5.07 16.09
CA ARG A 124 -4.99 5.81 16.62
C ARG A 124 -5.07 7.22 16.06
N ARG A 125 -3.98 7.98 16.19
CA ARG A 125 -3.89 9.35 15.68
C ARG A 125 -4.06 9.41 14.17
N ILE A 126 -3.57 8.41 13.44
CA ILE A 126 -3.78 8.33 11.98
C ILE A 126 -5.27 8.16 11.68
N ILE A 127 -5.96 7.26 12.37
CA ILE A 127 -7.40 7.01 12.18
C ILE A 127 -8.23 8.26 12.51
N GLU A 128 -7.91 8.95 13.62
CA GLU A 128 -8.51 10.22 14.03
C GLU A 128 -8.31 11.29 12.94
N ASN A 129 -7.06 11.52 12.51
CA ASN A 129 -6.75 12.51 11.48
C ASN A 129 -7.45 12.22 10.14
N LEU A 130 -7.51 10.95 9.71
CA LEU A 130 -8.20 10.57 8.48
C LEU A 130 -9.71 10.84 8.57
N THR A 131 -10.29 10.65 9.75
CA THR A 131 -11.69 10.97 10.03
C THR A 131 -11.91 12.49 9.96
N GLU A 132 -11.04 13.29 10.55
CA GLU A 132 -11.09 14.77 10.50
C GLU A 132 -10.92 15.33 9.09
N ILE A 133 -10.03 14.72 8.29
CA ILE A 133 -9.83 15.06 6.87
C ILE A 133 -11.08 14.75 6.03
N GLY A 134 -11.97 13.88 6.53
CA GLY A 134 -13.20 13.50 5.85
C GLY A 134 -12.97 12.55 4.69
N VAL A 135 -12.09 11.54 4.87
CA VAL A 135 -11.93 10.47 3.87
C VAL A 135 -13.26 9.72 3.66
N GLU A 136 -13.53 9.31 2.42
CA GLU A 136 -14.76 8.59 2.05
C GLU A 136 -14.64 7.07 2.23
N GLY A 137 -13.45 6.58 2.60
CA GLY A 137 -13.19 5.18 2.88
C GLY A 137 -11.79 4.97 3.44
N LEU A 138 -11.58 3.81 4.05
CA LEU A 138 -10.32 3.42 4.68
C LEU A 138 -9.88 2.04 4.19
N ILE A 139 -8.62 1.93 3.77
CA ILE A 139 -7.95 0.66 3.50
C ILE A 139 -6.82 0.56 4.52
N SER A 140 -6.83 -0.45 5.38
CA SER A 140 -5.85 -0.55 6.46
C SER A 140 -5.30 -1.95 6.65
N ALA A 141 -4.03 -2.05 6.97
CA ALA A 141 -3.45 -3.24 7.58
C ALA A 141 -3.44 -3.02 9.10
N PRO A 142 -4.44 -3.55 9.83
CA PRO A 142 -4.76 -3.08 11.17
C PRO A 142 -3.86 -3.69 12.25
N SER A 143 -3.60 -2.90 13.28
CA SER A 143 -3.14 -3.40 14.58
C SER A 143 -4.32 -3.87 15.43
N LEU A 144 -4.15 -5.01 16.09
CA LEU A 144 -5.13 -5.54 17.07
C LEU A 144 -5.40 -4.54 18.21
N SER A 145 -4.42 -3.70 18.54
CA SER A 145 -4.50 -2.72 19.63
C SER A 145 -5.36 -1.49 19.29
N CYS A 146 -5.83 -1.37 18.06
CA CYS A 146 -6.67 -0.26 17.58
C CYS A 146 -8.12 -0.68 17.32
N ALA A 147 -8.57 -1.78 17.94
CA ALA A 147 -9.89 -2.34 17.69
C ALA A 147 -11.05 -1.40 18.07
N GLY A 148 -10.86 -0.51 19.06
CA GLY A 148 -11.89 0.46 19.44
C GLY A 148 -12.10 1.50 18.34
N GLU A 149 -10.99 2.04 17.86
CA GLU A 149 -10.92 3.08 16.84
C GLU A 149 -11.51 2.60 15.52
N TYR A 150 -11.22 1.36 15.11
CA TYR A 150 -11.83 0.78 13.91
C TYR A 150 -13.34 0.52 14.06
N ARG A 151 -13.86 0.24 15.27
CA ARG A 151 -15.31 0.06 15.48
C ARG A 151 -16.09 1.36 15.37
N GLU A 152 -15.45 2.49 15.67
CA GLU A 152 -16.10 3.80 15.64
C GLU A 152 -16.13 4.42 14.23
N LEU A 153 -15.41 3.81 13.26
CA LEU A 153 -15.41 4.28 11.88
C LEU A 153 -16.80 4.18 11.25
N ARG A 154 -17.20 5.27 10.60
CA ARG A 154 -18.47 5.39 9.88
C ARG A 154 -18.30 5.41 8.36
N VAL A 155 -17.11 5.07 7.89
CA VAL A 155 -16.74 5.07 6.47
C VAL A 155 -16.52 3.63 6.00
N PRO A 156 -16.84 3.31 4.73
CA PRO A 156 -16.46 2.04 4.10
C PRO A 156 -15.01 1.70 4.38
N SER A 157 -14.79 0.55 5.01
CA SER A 157 -13.46 0.14 5.48
C SER A 157 -13.15 -1.27 4.98
N VAL A 158 -11.91 -1.49 4.54
CA VAL A 158 -11.41 -2.80 4.11
C VAL A 158 -10.08 -3.06 4.80
N PHE A 159 -9.95 -4.22 5.42
CA PHE A 159 -8.67 -4.68 5.95
C PHE A 159 -7.88 -5.47 4.92
N PHE A 160 -6.56 -5.43 5.03
CA PHE A 160 -5.67 -6.31 4.27
C PHE A 160 -4.44 -6.69 5.08
N ASP A 161 -3.74 -7.76 4.68
CA ASP A 161 -2.53 -8.32 5.32
C ASP A 161 -2.74 -8.87 6.75
N SER A 162 -3.53 -8.18 7.58
CA SER A 162 -3.95 -8.57 8.92
C SER A 162 -5.43 -8.24 9.14
N TYR A 163 -5.99 -8.66 10.28
CA TYR A 163 -7.39 -8.42 10.64
C TYR A 163 -7.60 -8.51 12.14
N ILE A 164 -8.63 -7.81 12.62
CA ILE A 164 -9.10 -7.84 14.01
C ILE A 164 -10.27 -8.81 14.10
N ASP A 165 -10.21 -9.75 15.04
CA ASP A 165 -11.25 -10.75 15.22
C ASP A 165 -12.57 -10.11 15.70
N ASN A 166 -13.70 -10.71 15.31
CA ASN A 166 -15.06 -10.25 15.66
C ASN A 166 -15.37 -8.80 15.21
N MET A 167 -14.90 -8.41 14.02
CA MET A 167 -15.18 -7.10 13.43
C MET A 167 -15.90 -7.27 12.09
N ASP A 168 -16.96 -6.49 11.84
CA ASP A 168 -17.74 -6.52 10.59
C ASP A 168 -17.08 -5.69 9.49
N ILE A 169 -15.76 -5.86 9.33
CA ILE A 169 -14.95 -5.21 8.30
C ILE A 169 -14.37 -6.33 7.43
N PRO A 170 -14.63 -6.33 6.10
CA PRO A 170 -14.09 -7.36 5.22
C PRO A 170 -12.57 -7.27 5.17
N CYS A 171 -11.91 -8.42 5.16
CA CYS A 171 -10.45 -8.51 5.11
C CYS A 171 -9.97 -9.32 3.90
N VAL A 172 -8.89 -8.85 3.28
CA VAL A 172 -8.18 -9.54 2.19
C VAL A 172 -6.80 -9.94 2.69
N VAL A 173 -6.58 -11.22 2.91
CA VAL A 173 -5.28 -11.73 3.37
C VAL A 173 -4.79 -12.85 2.48
N THR A 174 -3.53 -13.23 2.65
CA THR A 174 -2.95 -14.40 2.02
C THR A 174 -3.13 -15.66 2.85
N ASP A 175 -3.00 -16.82 2.21
CA ASP A 175 -2.89 -18.10 2.92
C ASP A 175 -1.47 -18.27 3.50
N ASP A 176 -1.18 -17.50 4.55
CA ASP A 176 0.12 -17.49 5.23
C ASP A 176 0.49 -18.83 5.85
N ARG A 177 -0.50 -19.57 6.35
CA ARG A 177 -0.30 -20.88 6.97
C ARG A 177 0.07 -21.92 5.90
N ALA A 178 -0.68 -22.00 4.81
CA ALA A 178 -0.37 -22.92 3.72
C ALA A 178 0.94 -22.56 3.02
N GLY A 179 1.21 -21.26 2.81
CA GLY A 179 2.46 -20.79 2.22
C GLY A 179 3.68 -21.17 3.06
N ALA A 180 3.62 -20.94 4.38
CA ALA A 180 4.69 -21.32 5.29
C ALA A 180 4.85 -22.84 5.39
N PHE A 181 3.75 -23.58 5.39
CA PHE A 181 3.78 -25.04 5.32
C PHE A 181 4.53 -25.52 4.08
N ALA A 182 4.17 -25.02 2.89
CA ALA A 182 4.80 -25.40 1.63
C ALA A 182 6.30 -25.05 1.58
N ALA A 183 6.69 -23.89 2.10
CA ALA A 183 8.09 -23.48 2.19
C ALA A 183 8.93 -24.44 3.07
N VAL A 184 8.37 -24.88 4.18
CA VAL A 184 9.06 -25.76 5.14
C VAL A 184 9.02 -27.21 4.64
N GLU A 185 7.91 -27.65 4.06
CA GLU A 185 7.79 -28.94 3.39
C GLU A 185 8.84 -29.10 2.29
N HIS A 186 9.05 -28.07 1.46
CA HIS A 186 10.13 -28.05 0.46
C HIS A 186 11.51 -28.33 1.08
N LEU A 187 11.84 -27.69 2.19
CA LEU A 187 13.09 -27.94 2.92
C LEU A 187 13.18 -29.39 3.43
N ILE A 188 12.09 -29.91 4.00
CA ILE A 188 12.04 -31.28 4.52
C ILE A 188 12.22 -32.30 3.39
N LEU A 189 11.54 -32.11 2.26
CA LEU A 189 11.61 -33.00 1.09
C LEU A 189 13.01 -32.97 0.43
N MET A 190 13.78 -31.89 0.59
CA MET A 190 15.20 -31.85 0.22
C MET A 190 16.11 -32.59 1.20
N GLY A 191 15.59 -33.08 2.33
CA GLY A 191 16.31 -33.87 3.32
C GLY A 191 16.74 -33.09 4.57
N HIS A 192 16.31 -31.83 4.72
CA HIS A 192 16.58 -31.08 5.95
C HIS A 192 15.74 -31.64 7.12
N LYS A 193 16.43 -32.05 8.18
CA LYS A 193 15.81 -32.50 9.45
C LYS A 193 15.89 -31.47 10.57
N SER A 194 16.79 -30.49 10.40
CA SER A 194 17.09 -29.45 11.37
C SER A 194 16.86 -28.10 10.69
N ILE A 195 15.68 -27.54 10.93
CA ILE A 195 15.17 -26.33 10.28
C ILE A 195 14.86 -25.32 11.39
N ALA A 196 15.35 -24.10 11.25
CA ALA A 196 15.02 -23.01 12.16
C ALA A 196 13.89 -22.13 11.61
N TYR A 197 13.17 -21.50 12.53
CA TYR A 197 12.20 -20.46 12.28
C TYR A 197 12.74 -19.12 12.80
N VAL A 198 12.75 -18.10 11.95
CA VAL A 198 13.05 -16.71 12.35
C VAL A 198 11.90 -15.82 11.91
N GLY A 199 11.14 -15.32 12.87
CA GLY A 199 9.95 -14.49 12.59
C GLY A 199 9.85 -13.26 13.48
N SER A 200 8.73 -12.56 13.32
CA SER A 200 8.35 -11.40 14.12
C SER A 200 7.17 -11.69 15.06
N ARG A 201 6.88 -10.78 15.99
CA ARG A 201 5.83 -10.94 17.02
C ARG A 201 4.42 -10.52 16.58
N ASP A 202 4.23 -10.15 15.32
CA ASP A 202 2.93 -9.78 14.77
C ASP A 202 2.06 -11.02 14.43
N LYS A 203 0.76 -10.77 14.21
CA LYS A 203 -0.24 -11.81 13.92
C LYS A 203 0.09 -12.61 12.66
N THR A 204 0.56 -11.94 11.61
CA THR A 204 0.86 -12.58 10.31
C THR A 204 2.02 -13.55 10.45
N SER A 205 3.10 -13.13 11.12
CA SER A 205 4.22 -14.02 11.48
C SER A 205 3.78 -15.19 12.37
N ALA A 206 2.89 -14.98 13.35
CA ALA A 206 2.38 -16.08 14.17
C ALA A 206 1.60 -17.14 13.34
N ILE A 207 0.87 -16.72 12.30
CA ILE A 207 0.19 -17.64 11.36
C ILE A 207 1.23 -18.41 10.53
N ARG A 208 2.27 -17.75 10.03
CA ARG A 208 3.39 -18.40 9.31
C ARG A 208 4.13 -19.40 10.20
N LYS A 209 4.39 -19.06 11.46
CA LYS A 209 4.94 -19.99 12.47
C LYS A 209 4.07 -21.22 12.63
N THR A 210 2.75 -21.06 12.64
CA THR A 210 1.82 -22.20 12.70
C THR A 210 2.03 -23.14 11.52
N GLY A 211 2.13 -22.62 10.28
CA GLY A 211 2.41 -23.43 9.10
C GLY A 211 3.76 -24.15 9.15
N TYR A 212 4.80 -23.51 9.70
CA TYR A 212 6.09 -24.15 9.98
C TYR A 212 5.95 -25.33 10.95
N LEU A 213 5.23 -25.16 12.06
CA LEU A 213 5.01 -26.22 13.04
C LEU A 213 4.19 -27.38 12.46
N ASP A 214 3.18 -27.08 11.64
CA ASP A 214 2.37 -28.09 10.97
C ASP A 214 3.20 -28.95 10.02
N ALA A 215 4.11 -28.33 9.25
CA ALA A 215 5.01 -29.06 8.36
C ALA A 215 5.95 -29.98 9.14
N LEU A 216 6.55 -29.51 10.24
CA LEU A 216 7.37 -30.36 11.10
C LEU A 216 6.56 -31.54 11.67
N SER A 217 5.35 -31.26 12.17
CA SER A 217 4.45 -32.28 12.72
C SER A 217 4.08 -33.33 11.67
N ARG A 218 3.70 -32.90 10.46
CA ARG A 218 3.33 -33.78 9.33
C ARG A 218 4.42 -34.79 8.99
N TYR A 219 5.68 -34.38 9.08
CA TYR A 219 6.85 -35.22 8.78
C TYR A 219 7.53 -35.79 10.02
N SER A 220 6.85 -35.76 11.18
CA SER A 220 7.35 -36.30 12.46
C SER A 220 8.72 -35.74 12.89
N LEU A 221 8.99 -34.47 12.54
CA LEU A 221 10.16 -33.73 13.00
C LEU A 221 9.81 -32.93 14.25
N LYS A 222 10.73 -32.91 15.21
CA LYS A 222 10.58 -32.12 16.43
C LYS A 222 11.18 -30.74 16.23
N MET A 223 10.42 -29.70 16.59
CA MET A 223 10.97 -28.35 16.69
C MET A 223 12.02 -28.30 17.81
N ASN A 224 13.22 -27.81 17.51
CA ASN A 224 14.18 -27.41 18.53
C ASN A 224 13.81 -26.00 19.04
N PRO A 225 13.50 -25.81 20.34
CA PRO A 225 13.16 -24.49 20.88
C PRO A 225 14.26 -23.43 20.64
N ALA A 226 15.53 -23.83 20.63
CA ALA A 226 16.66 -22.93 20.34
C ALA A 226 16.66 -22.43 18.89
N PHE A 227 15.91 -23.07 17.99
CA PHE A 227 15.78 -22.73 16.58
C PHE A 227 14.50 -21.98 16.25
N CYS A 228 13.71 -21.56 17.24
CA CYS A 228 12.51 -20.75 17.03
C CYS A 228 12.72 -19.38 17.65
N LEU A 229 13.06 -18.38 16.83
CA LEU A 229 13.43 -17.04 17.28
C LEU A 229 12.42 -15.99 16.81
N GLU A 230 11.96 -15.14 17.73
CA GLU A 230 10.95 -14.10 17.46
C GLU A 230 11.26 -12.77 18.17
N LYS A 231 11.31 -11.68 17.40
CA LYS A 231 11.40 -10.29 17.90
C LYS A 231 10.58 -9.34 17.04
N GLU A 232 10.83 -8.04 17.15
CA GLU A 232 10.26 -7.03 16.29
C GLU A 232 10.81 -7.18 14.87
N TYR A 233 9.94 -7.04 13.88
CA TYR A 233 10.31 -7.14 12.47
C TYR A 233 11.40 -6.12 12.12
N SER A 234 12.50 -6.60 11.57
CA SER A 234 13.50 -5.79 10.88
C SER A 234 14.50 -6.67 10.13
N ARG A 235 15.21 -6.09 9.17
CA ARG A 235 16.37 -6.74 8.56
C ARG A 235 17.50 -6.97 9.58
N GLN A 236 17.73 -6.03 10.49
CA GLN A 236 18.74 -6.17 11.55
C GLN A 236 18.42 -7.35 12.47
N TRP A 237 17.14 -7.57 12.78
CA TRP A 237 16.72 -8.73 13.55
C TRP A 237 17.14 -10.04 12.87
N GLY A 238 16.93 -10.18 11.56
CA GLY A 238 17.39 -11.36 10.82
C GLY A 238 18.91 -11.58 10.92
N PHE A 239 19.70 -10.51 10.87
CA PHE A 239 21.14 -10.57 11.06
C PHE A 239 21.50 -11.06 12.48
N ASP A 240 20.89 -10.50 13.51
CA ASP A 240 21.15 -10.86 14.91
C ASP A 240 20.72 -12.31 15.21
N ALA A 241 19.59 -12.76 14.66
CA ALA A 241 19.13 -14.14 14.78
C ALA A 241 20.13 -15.13 14.17
N ALA A 242 20.73 -14.78 13.03
CA ALA A 242 21.72 -15.61 12.38
C ALA A 242 23.03 -15.74 13.18
N VAL A 243 23.39 -14.72 13.98
CA VAL A 243 24.53 -14.82 14.91
C VAL A 243 24.33 -16.02 15.84
N SER A 244 23.15 -16.15 16.45
CA SER A 244 22.84 -17.23 17.39
C SER A 244 22.71 -18.58 16.70
N LEU A 245 22.08 -18.64 15.52
CA LEU A 245 21.78 -19.91 14.83
C LEU A 245 22.99 -20.50 14.11
N VAL A 246 23.81 -19.65 13.47
CA VAL A 246 24.88 -20.10 12.58
C VAL A 246 26.22 -20.24 13.31
N SER A 247 26.41 -19.54 14.44
CA SER A 247 27.62 -19.68 15.29
C SER A 247 27.47 -20.67 16.43
N GLY A 248 26.27 -21.24 16.65
CA GLY A 248 26.02 -22.20 17.72
C GLY A 248 26.76 -23.54 17.55
N LYS A 249 26.87 -24.32 18.65
CA LYS A 249 27.40 -25.69 18.59
C LYS A 249 26.48 -26.62 17.80
N GLU A 250 25.18 -26.53 18.08
CA GLU A 250 24.14 -27.13 17.26
C GLU A 250 23.65 -26.10 16.25
N LYS A 251 23.63 -26.47 14.97
CA LYS A 251 23.27 -25.57 13.88
C LYS A 251 22.12 -26.16 13.06
N PRO A 252 21.14 -25.35 12.66
CA PRO A 252 20.19 -25.76 11.65
C PRO A 252 20.88 -25.90 10.30
N THR A 253 20.35 -26.79 9.47
CA THR A 253 20.79 -26.94 8.06
C THR A 253 19.97 -26.06 7.11
N ALA A 254 18.84 -25.54 7.59
CA ALA A 254 18.03 -24.59 6.86
C ALA A 254 17.35 -23.60 7.83
N ILE A 255 17.06 -22.40 7.35
CA ILE A 255 16.32 -21.37 8.07
C ILE A 255 15.12 -20.94 7.21
N PHE A 256 13.93 -21.10 7.75
CA PHE A 256 12.72 -20.47 7.23
C PHE A 256 12.53 -19.14 7.95
N CYS A 257 12.56 -18.06 7.19
CA CYS A 257 12.33 -16.70 7.65
C CYS A 257 10.89 -16.29 7.33
N ALA A 258 10.17 -15.77 8.32
CA ALA A 258 8.78 -15.35 8.15
C ALA A 258 8.62 -14.14 7.22
N ASN A 259 9.71 -13.50 6.79
CA ASN A 259 9.70 -12.40 5.83
C ASN A 259 11.05 -12.33 5.07
N ASP A 260 11.02 -11.90 3.81
CA ASP A 260 12.21 -11.69 2.98
C ASP A 260 13.21 -10.69 3.55
N ALA A 261 12.78 -9.62 4.24
CA ALA A 261 13.69 -8.66 4.87
C ALA A 261 14.49 -9.31 6.02
N ILE A 262 13.84 -10.21 6.79
CA ILE A 262 14.51 -11.03 7.81
C ILE A 262 15.49 -11.99 7.13
N ALA A 263 15.08 -12.66 6.03
CA ALA A 263 15.94 -13.55 5.26
C ALA A 263 17.18 -12.83 4.70
N ALA A 264 17.02 -11.59 4.20
CA ALA A 264 18.12 -10.76 3.73
C ALA A 264 19.09 -10.38 4.87
N GLY A 265 18.58 -10.23 6.11
CA GLY A 265 19.40 -10.07 7.30
C GLY A 265 20.24 -11.31 7.61
N VAL A 266 19.60 -12.49 7.58
CA VAL A 266 20.25 -13.79 7.77
C VAL A 266 21.37 -14.01 6.74
N ILE A 267 21.06 -13.82 5.46
CA ILE A 267 22.04 -13.94 4.36
C ILE A 267 23.15 -12.90 4.49
N GLY A 268 22.82 -11.67 4.93
CA GLY A 268 23.80 -10.63 5.20
C GLY A 268 24.82 -11.05 6.27
N TYR A 269 24.36 -11.66 7.35
CA TYR A 269 25.25 -12.20 8.38
C TYR A 269 26.12 -13.35 7.85
N MET A 270 25.52 -14.32 7.15
CA MET A 270 26.26 -15.44 6.57
C MET A 270 27.38 -14.93 5.66
N THR A 271 27.05 -13.98 4.77
CA THR A 271 28.02 -13.34 3.86
C THR A 271 29.15 -12.68 4.63
N SER A 272 28.86 -11.96 5.72
CA SER A 272 29.88 -11.31 6.58
C SER A 272 30.85 -12.31 7.25
N ARG A 273 30.47 -13.59 7.31
CA ARG A 273 31.27 -14.70 7.83
C ARG A 273 31.80 -15.63 6.73
N SER A 274 31.75 -15.19 5.47
CA SER A 274 32.14 -16.00 4.30
C SER A 274 31.37 -17.32 4.18
N LEU A 275 30.17 -17.39 4.76
CA LEU A 275 29.22 -18.49 4.62
C LEU A 275 28.22 -18.18 3.50
N ARG A 276 27.71 -19.21 2.85
CA ARG A 276 26.83 -19.09 1.67
C ARG A 276 25.52 -19.83 1.88
N ALA A 277 24.43 -19.20 1.46
CA ALA A 277 23.18 -19.89 1.20
C ALA A 277 23.18 -20.35 -0.26
N PRO A 278 22.99 -21.64 -0.56
CA PRO A 278 22.53 -22.69 0.35
C PRO A 278 23.64 -23.55 0.98
N ASP A 279 24.89 -23.43 0.52
CA ASP A 279 25.96 -24.40 0.79
C ASP A 279 26.19 -24.71 2.27
N ASP A 280 26.19 -23.67 3.13
CA ASP A 280 26.37 -23.80 4.57
C ASP A 280 25.04 -23.90 5.31
N CYS A 281 24.01 -23.21 4.81
CA CYS A 281 22.66 -23.22 5.35
C CYS A 281 21.65 -22.76 4.28
N SER A 282 20.63 -23.56 4.00
CA SER A 282 19.53 -23.14 3.13
C SER A 282 18.73 -22.01 3.79
N VAL A 283 18.29 -21.02 3.03
CA VAL A 283 17.44 -19.91 3.50
C VAL A 283 16.22 -19.78 2.60
N VAL A 284 15.03 -19.77 3.20
CA VAL A 284 13.75 -19.52 2.51
C VAL A 284 13.04 -18.36 3.20
N GLY A 285 12.59 -17.38 2.42
CA GLY A 285 11.83 -16.22 2.90
C GLY A 285 10.33 -16.32 2.68
N PHE A 286 9.66 -15.18 2.84
CA PHE A 286 8.24 -15.01 2.58
C PHE A 286 7.97 -13.57 2.15
N GLY A 287 7.28 -13.39 1.03
CA GLY A 287 6.78 -12.11 0.55
C GLY A 287 7.18 -11.76 -0.89
N ASN A 288 8.16 -12.47 -1.46
CA ASN A 288 8.72 -12.22 -2.79
C ASN A 288 9.00 -10.73 -3.09
N MET A 289 9.68 -10.06 -2.17
CA MET A 289 10.05 -8.65 -2.33
C MET A 289 10.99 -8.45 -3.53
N GLY A 290 11.01 -7.25 -4.11
CA GLY A 290 11.79 -6.97 -5.34
C GLY A 290 13.26 -7.41 -5.27
N PHE A 291 13.95 -7.24 -4.13
CA PHE A 291 15.34 -7.67 -3.98
C PHE A 291 15.53 -9.20 -3.90
N SER A 292 14.46 -9.96 -3.64
CA SER A 292 14.51 -11.41 -3.47
C SER A 292 14.97 -12.11 -4.74
N GLU A 293 14.64 -11.55 -5.91
CA GLU A 293 15.17 -12.04 -7.19
C GLU A 293 16.67 -11.77 -7.33
N ASP A 294 17.12 -10.55 -7.02
CA ASP A 294 18.54 -10.14 -7.12
C ASP A 294 19.48 -11.04 -6.29
N ILE A 295 19.05 -11.36 -5.07
CA ILE A 295 19.82 -12.25 -4.19
C ILE A 295 19.52 -13.73 -4.45
N GLY A 296 18.53 -14.04 -5.29
CA GLY A 296 18.11 -15.39 -5.64
C GLY A 296 17.51 -16.15 -4.46
N LEU A 297 16.77 -15.45 -3.60
CA LEU A 297 16.08 -15.99 -2.43
C LEU A 297 14.88 -16.84 -2.84
N SER A 298 14.89 -18.11 -2.44
CA SER A 298 13.68 -18.93 -2.41
C SER A 298 12.69 -18.31 -1.43
N THR A 299 11.45 -18.07 -1.84
CA THR A 299 10.47 -17.31 -1.05
C THR A 299 9.05 -17.69 -1.43
N VAL A 300 8.09 -17.36 -0.57
CA VAL A 300 6.66 -17.50 -0.85
C VAL A 300 6.14 -16.21 -1.45
N ASP A 301 5.58 -16.28 -2.65
CA ASP A 301 4.92 -15.18 -3.33
C ASP A 301 3.52 -14.91 -2.80
N GLN A 302 3.22 -13.61 -2.72
CA GLN A 302 1.91 -13.08 -2.36
C GLN A 302 1.40 -12.30 -3.57
N PRO A 303 0.41 -12.80 -4.32
CA PRO A 303 0.05 -12.21 -5.61
C PRO A 303 -0.65 -10.85 -5.42
N VAL A 304 0.16 -9.78 -5.45
CA VAL A 304 -0.27 -8.39 -5.19
C VAL A 304 -1.42 -7.97 -6.10
N SER A 305 -1.43 -8.40 -7.36
CA SER A 305 -2.51 -8.10 -8.31
C SER A 305 -3.88 -8.55 -7.80
N LEU A 306 -3.97 -9.78 -7.27
CA LEU A 306 -5.19 -10.36 -6.70
C LEU A 306 -5.56 -9.73 -5.37
N ILE A 307 -4.58 -9.42 -4.52
CA ILE A 307 -4.79 -8.69 -3.26
C ILE A 307 -5.47 -7.35 -3.55
N VAL A 308 -4.87 -6.56 -4.45
CA VAL A 308 -5.39 -5.23 -4.78
C VAL A 308 -6.75 -5.31 -5.47
N GLU A 309 -6.96 -6.29 -6.35
CA GLU A 309 -8.27 -6.50 -6.99
C GLU A 309 -9.37 -6.73 -5.95
N ASN A 310 -9.13 -7.61 -4.97
CA ASN A 310 -10.11 -7.93 -3.95
C ASN A 310 -10.30 -6.78 -2.94
N ILE A 311 -9.23 -6.06 -2.58
CA ILE A 311 -9.36 -4.86 -1.73
C ILE A 311 -10.27 -3.84 -2.42
N TRP A 312 -10.00 -3.56 -3.71
CA TRP A 312 -10.75 -2.58 -4.46
C TRP A 312 -12.20 -3.00 -4.70
N LYS A 313 -12.43 -4.27 -5.05
CA LYS A 313 -13.77 -4.84 -5.19
C LYS A 313 -14.60 -4.64 -3.92
N ASN A 314 -14.04 -5.01 -2.76
CA ASN A 314 -14.72 -4.85 -1.47
C ASN A 314 -15.02 -3.37 -1.17
N MET A 315 -14.06 -2.47 -1.45
CA MET A 315 -14.25 -1.03 -1.27
C MET A 315 -15.38 -0.47 -2.13
N VAL A 316 -15.45 -0.85 -3.41
CA VAL A 316 -16.50 -0.40 -4.33
C VAL A 316 -17.88 -0.89 -3.87
N MET A 317 -18.00 -2.18 -3.53
CA MET A 317 -19.25 -2.77 -3.04
C MET A 317 -19.74 -2.05 -1.78
N LEU A 318 -18.87 -1.84 -0.79
CA LEU A 318 -19.21 -1.11 0.45
C LEU A 318 -19.67 0.33 0.16
N ARG A 319 -19.00 1.03 -0.77
CA ARG A 319 -19.39 2.40 -1.17
C ARG A 319 -20.74 2.45 -1.90
N ASN A 320 -21.15 1.36 -2.53
CA ASN A 320 -22.48 1.24 -3.16
C ASN A 320 -23.57 0.85 -2.14
N GLY A 321 -23.24 0.74 -0.84
CA GLY A 321 -24.19 0.33 0.20
C GLY A 321 -24.42 -1.17 0.28
N GLU A 322 -23.60 -1.98 -0.40
CA GLU A 322 -23.65 -3.43 -0.31
C GLU A 322 -23.00 -3.90 0.98
N LYS A 323 -23.52 -4.99 1.56
CA LYS A 323 -22.92 -5.63 2.74
C LYS A 323 -21.84 -6.61 2.29
N VAL A 324 -20.59 -6.32 2.64
CA VAL A 324 -19.43 -7.21 2.42
C VAL A 324 -18.79 -7.50 3.76
N THR A 325 -18.66 -8.79 4.10
CA THR A 325 -18.12 -9.23 5.39
C THR A 325 -17.21 -10.44 5.21
N GLY A 326 -16.46 -10.78 6.25
CA GLY A 326 -15.64 -11.99 6.28
C GLY A 326 -14.26 -11.82 5.64
N LYS A 327 -13.64 -12.97 5.35
CA LYS A 327 -12.23 -13.08 4.98
C LYS A 327 -12.08 -13.64 3.57
N THR A 328 -11.51 -12.83 2.69
CA THR A 328 -11.01 -13.29 1.38
C THR A 328 -9.59 -13.80 1.58
N VAL A 329 -9.35 -15.09 1.29
CA VAL A 329 -8.02 -15.71 1.40
C VAL A 329 -7.44 -15.89 0.01
N ILE A 330 -6.31 -15.25 -0.25
CA ILE A 330 -5.59 -15.30 -1.52
C ILE A 330 -4.53 -16.41 -1.45
N PRO A 331 -4.51 -17.36 -2.40
CA PRO A 331 -3.51 -18.42 -2.40
C PRO A 331 -2.11 -17.85 -2.60
N THR A 332 -1.13 -18.49 -1.96
CA THR A 332 0.30 -18.16 -2.08
C THR A 332 1.01 -19.20 -2.93
N THR A 333 2.21 -18.90 -3.42
CA THR A 333 3.01 -19.84 -4.23
C THR A 333 4.47 -19.84 -3.79
N LEU A 334 5.06 -21.00 -3.58
CA LEU A 334 6.51 -21.10 -3.32
C LEU A 334 7.28 -20.88 -4.63
N ILE A 335 8.16 -19.88 -4.63
CA ILE A 335 9.14 -19.64 -5.68
C ILE A 335 10.49 -20.19 -5.20
N VAL A 336 10.95 -21.25 -5.84
CA VAL A 336 12.26 -21.84 -5.55
C VAL A 336 13.34 -21.14 -6.37
N ARG A 337 14.38 -20.66 -5.69
CA ARG A 337 15.58 -20.04 -6.27
C ARG A 337 16.84 -20.65 -5.66
N ARG A 338 17.99 -19.97 -5.78
CA ARG A 338 19.32 -20.54 -5.45
C ARG A 338 19.60 -20.68 -3.96
N THR A 339 18.90 -19.99 -3.05
CA THR A 339 19.23 -20.03 -1.61
C THR A 339 18.76 -21.29 -0.88
N SER A 340 18.19 -22.27 -1.57
CA SER A 340 17.75 -23.53 -0.97
C SER A 340 18.23 -24.74 -1.78
N ALA A 341 18.91 -25.68 -1.14
CA ALA A 341 19.38 -26.93 -1.75
C ALA A 341 19.35 -28.08 -0.74
N ARG A 342 19.69 -29.31 -1.17
CA ARG A 342 19.87 -30.43 -0.22
C ARG A 342 20.96 -30.08 0.80
N PRO A 343 20.84 -30.50 2.08
CA PRO A 343 21.88 -30.26 3.06
C PRO A 343 23.19 -30.91 2.64
N ALA A 344 24.31 -30.23 2.90
CA ALA A 344 25.63 -30.83 2.75
C ALA A 344 25.70 -32.15 3.54
N ARG A 345 26.25 -33.20 2.91
CA ARG A 345 26.54 -34.46 3.61
C ARG A 345 27.56 -34.14 4.71
N LYS A 346 27.17 -34.31 5.97
CA LYS A 346 28.09 -34.30 7.10
C LYS A 346 28.88 -35.59 7.16
#